data_AF-A0A9D4P8C5-F1
#
_entry.id   AF-A0A9D4P8C5-F1
#
_cell.length_a   1.000
_cell.length_b   1.000
_cell.length_c   1.000
_cell.angle_alpha   90.00
_cell.angle_beta   90.00
_cell.angle_gamma   90.00
#
_symmetry.space_group_name_H-M   'P 1'
#
loop_
_entity.id
_entity.type
_entity.pdbx_description
1 polymer ?
#
loop_
_entity_poly.entity_id
_entity_poly.type
_entity_poly.pdbx_seq_one_letter_code
_entity_poly.pdbx_strand_id
1 'polypeptide(L)'
;MLSQHIDGAVECFNDNFDVFDCPSTVLAFFHQDPQAFFIAIENESQKVIGVCGAPRCSQQTNFLGLYGIRPEYRSHGIGSILFEQCLNHIQDHNVGLYAVPNMIQKYITKRGFRIREHVSMVNFSGVPKRISQSNRTNIQIIQLCTENIEKFQEKIIKYDEKIQDTSREKLIKFILQDQSYRTCMALDSNDFSIQGFGCLRQHSITKRFYLGPLYSDDADSAQLLIESLIETNFSSIQANGMIWNAIDANQISLDLAKKFDLQEIERSPPVSALSQLKTLDSNLVILIRNRILAEVNQNPNLYEPEDLEQIKKNDWQIQRFLLECKLDTDQSYELLRNSMKWRREEGIYQSSLVDFPAEYYQSGYIFRHGRDKNDAIVLYFRANIHRKTNEWNSRLKKFFIYQVEQIDRDCDGKGVTLVIDCSNIGVSNVDMDMLKFIVTSFSKYYPKLFDAIIIHQLPFLLQYIFKLIQTWLPEDDRKFFHMTNKKTLTDFIDQSQLPSFLLNIDVPNEQWRLLPATTNSMGPILPAEQFVQHYGSKFDLNNPNDSEKLGYLKNYIQ
;
A
#
# COMPACT_ATOMS: atom_id res chain seq x y z
N MET A 1 8.11 -23.08 -25.70
CA MET A 1 8.60 -21.72 -26.05
C MET A 1 7.57 -20.69 -25.59
N LEU A 2 7.98 -19.48 -25.21
CA LEU A 2 7.06 -18.43 -24.74
C LEU A 2 5.90 -18.19 -25.72
N SER A 3 6.12 -18.33 -27.03
CA SER A 3 5.10 -18.13 -28.08
C SER A 3 3.80 -18.91 -27.88
N GLN A 4 3.82 -20.05 -27.18
CA GLN A 4 2.64 -20.87 -26.89
C GLN A 4 1.96 -20.51 -25.55
N HIS A 5 2.58 -19.64 -24.76
CA HIS A 5 2.21 -19.35 -23.37
C HIS A 5 2.23 -17.84 -23.06
N ILE A 6 2.13 -17.00 -24.09
CA ILE A 6 2.19 -15.53 -23.97
C ILE A 6 1.14 -15.03 -22.97
N ASP A 7 -0.11 -15.51 -23.07
CA ASP A 7 -1.19 -15.08 -22.20
C ASP A 7 -0.91 -15.43 -20.73
N GLY A 8 -0.42 -16.65 -20.46
CA GLY A 8 -0.05 -17.08 -19.12
C GLY A 8 1.16 -16.33 -18.54
N ALA A 9 2.10 -15.93 -19.40
CA ALA A 9 3.23 -15.08 -19.01
C ALA A 9 2.78 -13.66 -18.69
N VAL A 10 1.95 -13.07 -19.56
CA VAL A 10 1.29 -11.77 -19.36
C VAL A 10 0.51 -11.73 -18.05
N GLU A 11 -0.20 -12.80 -17.69
CA GLU A 11 -0.91 -12.87 -16.41
C GLU A 11 0.01 -12.75 -15.19
N CYS A 12 1.30 -13.10 -15.31
CA CYS A 12 2.29 -12.92 -14.26
C CYS A 12 2.81 -11.47 -14.14
N PHE A 13 2.44 -10.59 -15.07
CA PHE A 13 2.71 -9.15 -15.09
C PHE A 13 1.45 -8.37 -14.75
N ASN A 14 1.17 -8.29 -13.46
CA ASN A 14 0.01 -7.62 -12.91
C ASN A 14 0.47 -6.75 -11.73
N ASP A 15 -0.12 -5.57 -11.56
CA ASP A 15 0.13 -4.66 -10.42
C ASP A 15 0.04 -5.38 -9.06
N ASN A 16 -0.74 -6.47 -8.97
CA ASN A 16 -0.83 -7.34 -7.79
C ASN A 16 0.47 -8.10 -7.45
N PHE A 17 1.52 -7.97 -8.27
CA PHE A 17 2.84 -8.58 -8.10
C PHE A 17 3.97 -7.57 -7.96
N ASP A 18 3.65 -6.30 -7.66
CA ASP A 18 4.61 -5.19 -7.48
C ASP A 18 5.39 -4.80 -8.74
N VAL A 19 4.86 -5.17 -9.92
CA VAL A 19 5.41 -4.79 -11.23
C VAL A 19 4.54 -3.69 -11.83
N PHE A 20 5.05 -2.45 -11.82
CA PHE A 20 4.41 -1.30 -12.47
C PHE A 20 4.74 -1.28 -13.96
N ASP A 21 4.24 -2.26 -14.70
CA ASP A 21 4.40 -2.32 -16.14
C ASP A 21 3.16 -2.92 -16.81
N CYS A 22 3.02 -2.71 -18.11
CA CYS A 22 1.90 -3.20 -18.89
C CYS A 22 2.23 -4.58 -19.50
N PRO A 23 1.27 -5.51 -19.55
CA PRO A 23 1.34 -6.71 -20.38
C PRO A 23 1.89 -6.54 -21.79
N SER A 24 1.55 -5.43 -22.46
CA SER A 24 2.01 -5.14 -23.82
C SER A 24 3.53 -4.91 -23.90
N THR A 25 4.20 -4.64 -22.78
CA THR A 25 5.66 -4.56 -22.69
C THR A 25 6.30 -5.94 -22.94
N VAL A 26 5.69 -7.02 -22.46
CA VAL A 26 6.15 -8.40 -22.71
C VAL A 26 6.09 -8.69 -24.21
N LEU A 27 4.99 -8.34 -24.86
CA LEU A 27 4.80 -8.53 -26.29
C LEU A 27 5.82 -7.74 -27.11
N ALA A 28 6.03 -6.47 -26.75
CA ALA A 28 6.95 -5.58 -27.45
C ALA A 28 8.39 -6.10 -27.38
N PHE A 29 8.85 -6.51 -26.20
CA PHE A 29 10.19 -7.08 -26.05
C PHE A 29 10.32 -8.49 -26.62
N PHE A 30 9.26 -9.30 -26.62
CA PHE A 30 9.27 -10.61 -27.26
C PHE A 30 9.38 -10.49 -28.78
N HIS A 31 8.74 -9.47 -29.38
CA HIS A 31 8.88 -9.18 -30.80
C HIS A 31 10.30 -8.71 -31.15
N GLN A 32 10.94 -7.96 -30.25
CA GLN A 32 12.32 -7.52 -30.41
C GLN A 32 13.32 -8.68 -30.30
N ASP A 33 13.18 -9.52 -29.27
CA ASP A 33 14.01 -10.70 -29.00
C ASP A 33 13.12 -11.88 -28.57
N PRO A 34 12.76 -12.78 -29.51
CA PRO A 34 11.90 -13.93 -29.22
C PRO A 34 12.49 -14.94 -28.23
N GLN A 35 13.77 -14.82 -27.88
CA GLN A 35 14.45 -15.70 -26.92
C GLN A 35 14.65 -15.03 -25.55
N ALA A 36 14.21 -13.78 -25.39
CA ALA A 36 14.42 -12.97 -24.19
C ALA A 36 13.73 -13.50 -22.92
N PHE A 37 12.67 -14.30 -23.06
CA PHE A 37 11.78 -14.64 -21.97
C PHE A 37 11.82 -16.12 -21.62
N PHE A 38 12.01 -16.37 -20.33
CA PHE A 38 12.00 -17.69 -19.74
C PHE A 38 10.78 -17.81 -18.83
N ILE A 39 10.06 -18.93 -18.97
CA ILE A 39 8.86 -19.23 -18.19
C ILE A 39 9.02 -20.51 -17.40
N ALA A 40 8.36 -20.56 -16.25
CA ALA A 40 8.15 -21.78 -15.48
C ALA A 40 6.72 -22.26 -15.68
N ILE A 41 6.54 -23.54 -15.96
CA ILE A 41 5.25 -24.18 -16.18
C ILE A 41 5.06 -25.27 -15.13
N GLU A 42 3.89 -25.32 -14.50
CA GLU A 42 3.50 -26.42 -13.62
C GLU A 42 3.12 -27.67 -14.43
N ASN A 43 3.71 -28.82 -14.10
CA ASN A 43 3.53 -30.05 -14.88
C ASN A 43 2.07 -30.54 -14.93
N GLU A 44 1.31 -30.42 -13.85
CA GLU A 44 -0.05 -30.96 -13.76
C GLU A 44 -1.05 -30.08 -14.50
N SER A 45 -1.07 -28.78 -14.19
CA SER A 45 -2.05 -27.85 -14.75
C SER A 45 -1.64 -27.23 -16.09
N GLN A 46 -0.38 -27.40 -16.49
CA GLN A 46 0.26 -26.70 -17.62
C GLN A 46 0.19 -25.17 -17.49
N LYS A 47 -0.03 -24.66 -16.27
CA LYS A 47 -0.14 -23.22 -15.98
C LYS A 47 1.25 -22.59 -15.93
N VAL A 48 1.39 -21.41 -16.53
CA VAL A 48 2.58 -20.57 -16.35
C VAL A 48 2.59 -20.02 -14.92
N ILE A 49 3.61 -20.38 -14.13
CA ILE A 49 3.75 -20.00 -12.72
C ILE A 49 4.81 -18.93 -12.46
N GLY A 50 5.63 -18.64 -13.46
CA GLY A 50 6.63 -17.59 -13.38
C GLY A 50 7.20 -17.23 -14.74
N VAL A 51 7.72 -16.01 -14.83
CA VAL A 51 8.34 -15.44 -16.02
C VAL A 51 9.48 -14.49 -15.61
N CYS A 52 10.54 -14.48 -16.40
CA CYS A 52 11.63 -13.51 -16.31
C CYS A 52 12.06 -13.13 -17.73
N GLY A 53 12.37 -11.85 -17.96
CA GLY A 53 12.77 -11.33 -19.26
C GLY A 53 14.15 -10.68 -19.24
N ALA A 54 14.92 -10.88 -20.31
CA ALA A 54 16.20 -10.24 -20.54
C ALA A 54 16.37 -9.94 -22.05
N PRO A 55 15.58 -9.02 -22.61
CA PRO A 55 15.65 -8.72 -24.04
C PRO A 55 17.00 -8.11 -24.41
N ARG A 56 17.57 -8.60 -25.52
CA ARG A 56 18.75 -8.00 -26.13
C ARG A 56 18.37 -6.66 -26.77
N CYS A 57 18.82 -5.57 -26.16
CA CYS A 57 18.42 -4.20 -26.53
C CYS A 57 19.52 -3.34 -27.13
N SER A 58 20.76 -3.53 -26.70
CA SER A 58 21.91 -2.75 -27.19
C SER A 58 23.14 -3.64 -27.36
N GLN A 59 24.16 -3.12 -28.05
CA GLN A 59 25.47 -3.77 -28.17
C GLN A 59 26.36 -3.62 -26.92
N GLN A 60 25.90 -2.95 -25.85
CA GLN A 60 26.77 -2.65 -24.69
C GLN A 60 26.17 -3.07 -23.35
N THR A 61 24.90 -2.77 -23.10
CA THR A 61 24.21 -3.07 -21.83
C THR A 61 22.80 -3.60 -22.07
N ASN A 62 22.48 -4.75 -21.50
CA ASN A 62 21.14 -5.35 -21.50
C ASN A 62 20.50 -5.21 -20.12
N PHE A 63 19.21 -4.92 -20.07
CA PHE A 63 18.47 -4.84 -18.82
C PHE A 63 17.71 -6.14 -18.57
N LEU A 64 18.06 -6.81 -17.48
CA LEU A 64 17.30 -7.91 -16.94
C LEU A 64 16.15 -7.35 -16.10
N GLY A 65 14.96 -7.86 -16.34
CA GLY A 65 13.79 -7.43 -15.60
C GLY A 65 12.60 -8.28 -15.95
N LEU A 66 11.43 -7.64 -15.99
CA LEU A 66 10.17 -8.28 -16.33
C LEU A 66 10.04 -9.61 -15.58
N TYR A 67 10.11 -9.52 -14.26
CA TYR A 67 10.25 -10.67 -13.39
C TYR A 67 9.02 -10.81 -12.51
N GLY A 68 8.21 -11.82 -12.80
CA GLY A 68 6.96 -12.10 -12.09
C GLY A 68 6.87 -13.58 -11.73
N ILE A 69 6.70 -13.88 -10.44
CA ILE A 69 6.35 -15.23 -9.96
C ILE A 69 5.01 -15.15 -9.26
N ARG A 70 4.10 -16.07 -9.60
CA ARG A 70 2.81 -16.20 -8.93
C ARG A 70 3.01 -16.43 -7.43
N PRO A 71 2.34 -15.68 -6.54
CA PRO A 71 2.57 -15.66 -5.09
C PRO A 71 2.64 -17.05 -4.46
N GLU A 72 1.73 -17.93 -4.83
CA GLU A 72 1.61 -19.29 -4.32
C GLU A 72 2.82 -20.19 -4.68
N TYR A 73 3.60 -19.83 -5.70
CA TYR A 73 4.83 -20.54 -6.12
C TYR A 73 6.12 -19.83 -5.68
N ARG A 74 6.04 -18.71 -4.96
CA ARG A 74 7.23 -17.99 -4.45
C ARG A 74 7.95 -18.81 -3.38
N SER A 75 9.23 -18.52 -3.18
CA SER A 75 10.11 -19.18 -2.19
C SER A 75 10.49 -20.64 -2.47
N HIS A 76 10.11 -21.19 -3.63
CA HIS A 76 10.50 -22.54 -4.08
C HIS A 76 11.74 -22.55 -5.00
N GLY A 77 12.52 -21.48 -5.04
CA GLY A 77 13.72 -21.38 -5.90
C GLY A 77 13.47 -21.10 -7.39
N ILE A 78 12.24 -21.28 -7.89
CA ILE A 78 11.84 -21.07 -9.31
C ILE A 78 12.40 -19.77 -9.89
N GLY A 79 12.15 -18.66 -9.20
CA GLY A 79 12.58 -17.36 -9.69
C GLY A 79 14.11 -17.19 -9.74
N SER A 80 14.87 -17.89 -8.90
CA SER A 80 16.34 -17.91 -9.01
C SER A 80 16.79 -18.64 -10.27
N ILE A 81 16.10 -19.72 -10.65
CA ILE A 81 16.38 -20.49 -11.86
C ILE A 81 16.09 -19.63 -13.09
N LEU A 82 14.92 -19.00 -13.16
CA LEU A 82 14.56 -18.10 -14.26
C LEU A 82 15.55 -16.94 -14.40
N PHE A 83 15.95 -16.33 -13.27
CA PHE A 83 16.95 -15.26 -13.25
C PHE A 83 18.30 -15.72 -13.83
N GLU A 84 18.78 -16.91 -13.47
CA GLU A 84 20.02 -17.47 -14.03
C GLU A 84 19.91 -17.77 -15.53
N GLN A 85 18.75 -18.26 -16.00
CA GLN A 85 18.52 -18.46 -17.44
C GLN A 85 18.58 -17.13 -18.20
N CYS A 86 17.93 -16.09 -17.67
CA CYS A 86 18.03 -14.74 -18.21
C CYS A 86 19.47 -14.24 -18.23
N LEU A 87 20.22 -14.38 -17.13
CA LEU A 87 21.63 -13.97 -17.09
C LEU A 87 22.46 -14.70 -18.16
N ASN A 88 22.31 -16.02 -18.28
CA ASN A 88 23.02 -16.80 -19.28
C ASN A 88 22.71 -16.36 -20.72
N HIS A 89 21.49 -15.88 -20.98
CA HIS A 89 21.07 -15.35 -22.29
C HIS A 89 21.77 -14.04 -22.66
N ILE A 90 22.12 -13.19 -21.69
CA ILE A 90 22.69 -11.84 -21.93
C ILE A 90 24.10 -11.62 -21.36
N GLN A 91 24.76 -12.68 -20.89
CA GLN A 91 26.08 -12.62 -20.24
C GLN A 91 27.22 -12.13 -21.14
N ASP A 92 27.00 -12.04 -22.45
CA ASP A 92 27.96 -11.52 -23.43
C ASP A 92 28.09 -9.98 -23.41
N HIS A 93 27.26 -9.29 -22.62
CA HIS A 93 27.22 -7.84 -22.48
C HIS A 93 27.13 -7.41 -21.01
N ASN A 94 27.26 -6.11 -20.74
CA ASN A 94 26.96 -5.59 -19.41
C ASN A 94 25.48 -5.84 -19.06
N VAL A 95 25.20 -6.14 -17.79
CA VAL A 95 23.84 -6.40 -17.33
C VAL A 95 23.44 -5.38 -16.28
N GLY A 96 22.34 -4.66 -16.55
CA GLY A 96 21.66 -3.77 -15.62
C GLY A 96 20.34 -4.37 -15.13
N LEU A 97 19.85 -3.91 -13.98
CA LEU A 97 18.47 -4.15 -13.54
C LEU A 97 18.00 -2.99 -12.66
N TYR A 98 16.68 -2.78 -12.60
CA TYR A 98 16.06 -1.91 -11.62
C TYR A 98 15.77 -2.70 -10.35
N ALA A 99 16.45 -2.36 -9.25
CA ALA A 99 16.26 -3.01 -7.96
C ALA A 99 15.32 -2.20 -7.08
N VAL A 100 14.35 -2.87 -6.47
CA VAL A 100 13.63 -2.32 -5.31
C VAL A 100 14.60 -2.19 -4.12
N PRO A 101 14.45 -1.18 -3.24
CA PRO A 101 15.47 -0.85 -2.22
C PRO A 101 15.96 -2.04 -1.38
N ASN A 102 15.05 -2.89 -0.92
CA ASN A 102 15.36 -4.05 -0.08
C ASN A 102 16.08 -5.20 -0.82
N MET A 103 16.12 -5.18 -2.15
CA MET A 103 16.79 -6.20 -2.98
C MET A 103 18.19 -5.78 -3.41
N ILE A 104 18.55 -4.49 -3.29
CA ILE A 104 19.85 -3.95 -3.73
C ILE A 104 21.01 -4.75 -3.15
N GLN A 105 21.04 -4.92 -1.82
CA GLN A 105 22.14 -5.62 -1.15
C GLN A 105 22.27 -7.08 -1.60
N LYS A 106 21.13 -7.73 -1.90
CA LYS A 106 21.11 -9.10 -2.40
C LYS A 106 21.68 -9.21 -3.80
N TYR A 107 21.38 -8.27 -4.70
CA TYR A 107 21.95 -8.30 -6.05
C TYR A 107 23.46 -8.05 -6.05
N ILE A 108 23.94 -7.13 -5.20
CA ILE A 108 25.37 -6.86 -5.01
C ILE A 108 26.09 -8.09 -4.49
N THR A 109 25.62 -8.65 -3.36
CA THR A 109 26.34 -9.71 -2.63
C THR A 109 26.19 -11.10 -3.24
N LYS A 110 25.03 -11.41 -3.84
CA LYS A 110 24.70 -12.78 -4.29
C LYS A 110 24.63 -12.95 -5.81
N ARG A 111 24.58 -11.86 -6.59
CA ARG A 111 24.39 -11.92 -8.04
C ARG A 111 25.43 -11.11 -8.84
N GLY A 112 26.42 -10.53 -8.17
CA GLY A 112 27.57 -9.92 -8.84
C GLY A 112 27.30 -8.55 -9.49
N PHE A 113 26.19 -7.88 -9.17
CA PHE A 113 25.91 -6.52 -9.63
C PHE A 113 26.75 -5.53 -8.82
N ARG A 114 27.92 -5.15 -9.34
CA ARG A 114 28.93 -4.36 -8.61
C ARG A 114 28.72 -2.85 -8.68
N ILE A 115 28.02 -2.38 -9.71
CA ILE A 115 27.79 -0.95 -9.96
C ILE A 115 26.37 -0.61 -9.54
N ARG A 116 26.23 0.44 -8.72
CA ARG A 116 24.95 1.02 -8.34
C ARG A 116 24.91 2.45 -8.87
N GLU A 117 24.01 2.71 -9.79
CA GLU A 117 23.71 4.07 -10.22
C GLU A 117 23.01 4.87 -9.11
N HIS A 118 23.29 6.16 -9.04
CA HIS A 118 22.70 7.09 -8.07
C HIS A 118 21.43 7.76 -8.61
N VAL A 119 20.65 7.01 -9.37
CA VAL A 119 19.34 7.43 -9.87
C VAL A 119 18.28 6.38 -9.54
N SER A 120 17.08 6.85 -9.26
CA SER A 120 15.95 6.03 -8.84
C SER A 120 14.74 6.33 -9.71
N MET A 121 13.95 5.29 -9.97
CA MET A 121 12.65 5.45 -10.60
C MET A 121 11.61 5.84 -9.55
N VAL A 122 11.03 7.02 -9.71
CA VAL A 122 9.88 7.53 -8.96
C VAL A 122 8.62 7.17 -9.71
N ASN A 123 7.68 6.49 -9.05
CA ASN A 123 6.44 6.06 -9.67
C ASN A 123 5.32 6.98 -9.21
N PHE A 124 4.59 7.59 -10.15
CA PHE A 124 3.43 8.42 -9.87
C PHE A 124 2.15 7.70 -10.28
N SER A 125 1.05 7.92 -9.55
CA SER A 125 -0.28 7.42 -9.90
C SER A 125 -1.36 8.46 -9.60
N GLY A 126 -2.43 8.44 -10.39
CA GLY A 126 -3.59 9.30 -10.15
C GLY A 126 -4.47 9.46 -11.38
N VAL A 127 -5.50 10.27 -11.25
CA VAL A 127 -6.32 10.74 -12.38
C VAL A 127 -5.79 12.10 -12.80
N PRO A 128 -5.22 12.24 -14.01
CA PRO A 128 -4.62 13.50 -14.40
C PRO A 128 -5.66 14.60 -14.59
N LYS A 129 -5.35 15.81 -14.12
CA LYS A 129 -6.13 17.02 -14.43
C LYS A 129 -5.75 17.59 -15.79
N ARG A 130 -6.72 18.22 -16.46
CA ARG A 130 -6.43 19.03 -17.65
C ARG A 130 -5.66 20.27 -17.24
N ILE A 131 -4.53 20.49 -17.89
CA ILE A 131 -3.75 21.71 -17.75
C ILE A 131 -4.19 22.67 -18.87
N SER A 132 -4.26 23.97 -18.57
CA SER A 132 -4.54 25.00 -19.56
C SER A 132 -3.26 25.71 -20.00
N GLN A 133 -3.12 25.87 -21.32
CA GLN A 133 -2.08 26.59 -22.08
C GLN A 133 -0.63 26.12 -21.88
N SER A 134 -0.04 25.61 -22.98
CA SER A 134 1.41 25.53 -23.18
C SER A 134 1.94 26.91 -23.56
N ASN A 135 3.18 27.21 -23.15
CA ASN A 135 3.84 28.47 -23.53
C ASN A 135 4.30 28.49 -24.99
N ARG A 136 4.41 27.31 -25.63
CA ARG A 136 4.79 27.18 -27.03
C ARG A 136 3.58 27.09 -27.95
N THR A 137 3.57 27.92 -28.98
CA THR A 137 2.54 27.94 -30.04
C THR A 137 3.04 27.36 -31.37
N ASN A 138 4.35 27.13 -31.51
CA ASN A 138 5.00 26.61 -32.71
C ASN A 138 5.24 25.09 -32.67
N ILE A 139 4.44 24.34 -31.92
CA ILE A 139 4.51 22.87 -31.86
C ILE A 139 3.24 22.28 -32.44
N GLN A 140 3.39 21.39 -33.42
CA GLN A 140 2.31 20.59 -33.98
C GLN A 140 2.34 19.18 -33.39
N ILE A 141 1.28 18.78 -32.70
CA ILE A 141 1.10 17.39 -32.27
C ILE A 141 0.40 16.58 -33.36
N ILE A 142 1.00 15.46 -33.72
CA ILE A 142 0.45 14.48 -34.66
C ILE A 142 0.17 13.20 -33.88
N GLN A 143 -1.10 12.78 -33.84
CA GLN A 143 -1.45 11.44 -33.39
C GLN A 143 -1.18 10.44 -34.51
N LEU A 144 -0.46 9.37 -34.19
CA LEU A 144 -0.11 8.33 -35.14
C LEU A 144 -1.30 7.35 -35.26
N CYS A 145 -1.60 6.99 -36.51
CA CYS A 145 -2.66 6.07 -36.88
C CYS A 145 -2.25 5.31 -38.15
N THR A 146 -3.03 4.29 -38.52
CA THR A 146 -2.74 3.42 -39.67
C THR A 146 -2.55 4.21 -40.97
N GLU A 147 -3.24 5.33 -41.12
CA GLU A 147 -3.20 6.17 -42.33
C GLU A 147 -1.94 7.02 -42.47
N ASN A 148 -1.23 7.30 -41.37
CA ASN A 148 -0.07 8.21 -41.36
C ASN A 148 1.22 7.60 -40.82
N ILE A 149 1.17 6.39 -40.26
CA ILE A 149 2.31 5.70 -39.65
C ILE A 149 3.48 5.53 -40.62
N GLU A 150 3.23 5.13 -41.87
CA GLU A 150 4.28 4.92 -42.87
C GLU A 150 5.06 6.21 -43.17
N LYS A 151 4.39 7.36 -43.12
CA LYS A 151 4.99 8.67 -43.37
C LYS A 151 5.91 9.12 -42.22
N PHE A 152 5.61 8.74 -40.98
CA PHE A 152 6.24 9.31 -39.80
C PHE A 152 7.12 8.33 -38.99
N GLN A 153 6.97 7.01 -39.18
CA GLN A 153 7.70 6.00 -38.42
C GLN A 153 9.22 6.21 -38.44
N GLU A 154 9.79 6.56 -39.60
CA GLU A 154 11.23 6.77 -39.77
C GLU A 154 11.75 7.96 -38.96
N LYS A 155 10.93 9.00 -38.74
CA LYS A 155 11.31 10.14 -37.88
C LYS A 155 11.38 9.71 -36.41
N ILE A 156 10.41 8.92 -35.95
CA ILE A 156 10.35 8.41 -34.58
C ILE A 156 11.50 7.43 -34.32
N ILE A 157 11.75 6.50 -35.23
CA ILE A 157 12.85 5.52 -35.13
C ILE A 157 14.20 6.23 -35.01
N LYS A 158 14.48 7.23 -35.86
CA LYS A 158 15.74 8.00 -35.80
C LYS A 158 15.87 8.83 -34.53
N TYR A 159 14.78 9.43 -34.05
CA TYR A 159 14.79 10.19 -32.81
C TYR A 159 15.02 9.30 -31.59
N ASP A 160 14.39 8.12 -31.57
CA ASP A 160 14.61 7.09 -30.55
C ASP A 160 16.06 6.61 -30.52
N GLU A 161 16.63 6.29 -31.69
CA GLU A 161 18.01 5.83 -31.85
C GLU A 161 19.01 6.86 -31.32
N LYS A 162 18.77 8.16 -31.55
CA LYS A 162 19.60 9.25 -31.01
C LYS A 162 19.61 9.27 -29.48
N ILE A 163 18.48 8.97 -28.84
CA ILE A 163 18.36 9.02 -27.37
C ILE A 163 18.96 7.77 -26.73
N GLN A 164 18.77 6.61 -27.36
CA GLN A 164 19.17 5.32 -26.82
C GLN A 164 20.60 4.93 -27.18
N ASP A 165 21.23 5.67 -28.09
CA ASP A 165 22.56 5.36 -28.65
C ASP A 165 22.63 3.94 -29.23
N THR A 166 21.48 3.41 -29.67
CA THR A 166 21.33 2.10 -30.31
C THR A 166 20.00 2.04 -31.07
N SER A 167 19.97 1.31 -32.18
CA SER A 167 18.72 1.12 -32.94
C SER A 167 17.77 0.17 -32.20
N ARG A 168 16.56 0.67 -31.89
CA ARG A 168 15.42 -0.12 -31.41
C ARG A 168 14.30 -0.21 -32.44
N GLU A 169 14.64 -0.17 -33.73
CA GLU A 169 13.68 -0.12 -34.84
C GLU A 169 12.56 -1.15 -34.73
N LYS A 170 12.89 -2.42 -34.43
CA LYS A 170 11.90 -3.51 -34.28
C LYS A 170 10.89 -3.24 -33.15
N LEU A 171 11.37 -2.69 -32.03
CA LEU A 171 10.55 -2.36 -30.87
C LEU A 171 9.62 -1.19 -31.20
N ILE A 172 10.17 -0.12 -31.78
CA ILE A 172 9.41 1.07 -32.14
C ILE A 172 8.36 0.74 -33.20
N LYS A 173 8.70 -0.02 -34.24
CA LYS A 173 7.72 -0.47 -35.25
C LYS A 173 6.58 -1.28 -34.62
N PHE A 174 6.87 -2.16 -33.67
CA PHE A 174 5.84 -2.88 -32.92
C PHE A 174 4.93 -1.94 -32.14
N ILE A 175 5.52 -1.02 -31.34
CA ILE A 175 4.76 -0.04 -30.55
C ILE A 175 3.85 0.83 -31.42
N LEU A 176 4.32 1.25 -32.59
CA LEU A 176 3.54 2.09 -33.50
C LEU A 176 2.38 1.32 -34.15
N GLN A 177 2.51 0.01 -34.35
CA GLN A 177 1.49 -0.85 -34.98
C GLN A 177 0.49 -1.46 -33.99
N ASP A 178 0.87 -1.61 -32.72
CA ASP A 178 0.05 -2.25 -31.69
C ASP A 178 -1.11 -1.34 -31.24
N GLN A 179 -2.34 -1.85 -31.38
CA GLN A 179 -3.57 -1.10 -31.10
C GLN A 179 -3.78 -0.77 -29.62
N SER A 180 -3.06 -1.42 -28.70
CA SER A 180 -3.09 -1.10 -27.26
C SER A 180 -2.31 0.18 -26.93
N TYR A 181 -1.48 0.66 -27.86
CA TYR A 181 -0.76 1.91 -27.74
C TYR A 181 -1.52 3.05 -28.43
N ARG A 182 -1.43 4.23 -27.83
CA ARG A 182 -1.64 5.50 -28.52
C ARG A 182 -0.31 6.20 -28.56
N THR A 183 0.06 6.71 -29.73
CA THR A 183 1.33 7.41 -29.92
C THR A 183 1.08 8.78 -30.50
N CYS A 184 1.73 9.78 -29.93
CA CYS A 184 1.75 11.15 -30.41
C CYS A 184 3.20 11.55 -30.68
N MET A 185 3.42 12.37 -31.72
CA MET A 185 4.70 12.97 -32.07
C MET A 185 4.55 14.49 -32.08
N ALA A 186 5.55 15.20 -31.56
CA ALA A 186 5.63 16.65 -31.59
C ALA A 186 6.59 17.07 -32.71
N LEU A 187 6.15 17.98 -33.58
CA LEU A 187 6.96 18.60 -34.62
C LEU A 187 7.06 20.12 -34.40
N ASP A 188 8.21 20.70 -34.69
CA ASP A 188 8.31 22.16 -34.84
C ASP A 188 7.54 22.60 -36.09
N SER A 189 6.66 23.59 -35.94
CA SER A 189 5.79 24.06 -37.03
C SER A 189 6.53 24.79 -38.15
N ASN A 190 7.77 25.22 -37.93
CA ASN A 190 8.55 25.97 -38.92
C ASN A 190 9.37 25.05 -39.83
N ASP A 191 10.04 24.04 -39.27
CA ASP A 191 10.97 23.18 -40.01
C ASP A 191 10.56 21.68 -40.03
N PHE A 192 9.48 21.32 -39.35
CA PHE A 192 8.97 19.94 -39.22
C PHE A 192 10.01 18.96 -38.65
N SER A 193 10.98 19.46 -37.89
CA SER A 193 11.87 18.65 -37.05
C SER A 193 11.07 18.04 -35.91
N ILE A 194 11.42 16.81 -35.53
CA ILE A 194 10.80 16.12 -34.40
C ILE A 194 11.36 16.67 -33.09
N GLN A 195 10.47 17.08 -32.20
CA GLN A 195 10.78 17.65 -30.89
C GLN A 195 10.50 16.66 -29.75
N GLY A 196 9.82 15.55 -30.03
CA GLY A 196 9.50 14.51 -29.07
C GLY A 196 8.47 13.51 -29.59
N PHE A 197 8.30 12.41 -28.86
CA PHE A 197 7.16 11.53 -29.02
C PHE A 197 6.81 10.87 -27.68
N GLY A 198 5.55 10.49 -27.54
CA GLY A 198 5.06 9.83 -26.33
C GLY A 198 4.06 8.75 -26.67
N CYS A 199 4.03 7.72 -25.83
CA CYS A 199 3.10 6.62 -25.93
C CYS A 199 2.28 6.48 -24.65
N LEU A 200 1.02 6.09 -24.79
CA LEU A 200 0.13 5.72 -23.70
C LEU A 200 -0.43 4.33 -23.99
N ARG A 201 -0.32 3.42 -23.02
CA ARG A 201 -0.78 2.02 -23.16
C ARG A 201 -1.73 1.63 -22.04
N GLN A 202 -2.78 0.88 -22.35
CA GLN A 202 -3.75 0.42 -21.36
C GLN A 202 -3.40 -0.98 -20.85
N HIS A 203 -3.31 -1.15 -19.53
CA HIS A 203 -3.13 -2.44 -18.89
C HIS A 203 -4.38 -3.31 -19.09
N SER A 204 -4.23 -4.47 -19.75
CA SER A 204 -5.36 -5.34 -20.11
C SER A 204 -6.15 -5.85 -18.91
N ILE A 205 -5.45 -6.14 -17.79
CA ILE A 205 -6.04 -6.58 -16.51
C ILE A 205 -6.53 -5.42 -15.64
N THR A 206 -5.66 -4.51 -15.21
CA THR A 206 -6.02 -3.47 -14.23
C THR A 206 -6.75 -2.28 -14.84
N LYS A 207 -6.81 -2.20 -16.17
CA LYS A 207 -7.41 -1.10 -16.97
C LYS A 207 -6.75 0.27 -16.77
N ARG A 208 -5.73 0.37 -15.92
CA ARG A 208 -4.88 1.56 -15.74
C ARG A 208 -4.10 1.87 -17.00
N PHE A 209 -3.78 3.15 -17.19
CA PHE A 209 -2.96 3.61 -18.30
C PHE A 209 -1.51 3.79 -17.84
N TYR A 210 -0.57 3.47 -18.72
CA TYR A 210 0.87 3.58 -18.49
C TYR A 210 1.44 4.54 -19.51
N LEU A 211 2.01 5.65 -19.03
CA LEU A 211 2.73 6.61 -19.85
C LEU A 211 4.14 6.07 -20.12
N GLY A 212 4.51 5.92 -21.38
CA GLY A 212 5.84 5.48 -21.76
C GLY A 212 5.88 4.64 -23.05
N PRO A 213 6.97 4.74 -23.84
CA PRO A 213 8.05 5.72 -23.69
C PRO A 213 7.55 7.16 -23.88
N LEU A 214 8.22 8.11 -23.25
CA LEU A 214 7.99 9.54 -23.44
C LEU A 214 9.35 10.23 -23.51
N TYR A 215 9.63 10.83 -24.66
CA TYR A 215 10.83 11.59 -24.92
C TYR A 215 10.46 12.95 -25.51
N SER A 216 11.17 13.98 -25.08
CA SER A 216 10.96 15.34 -25.54
C SER A 216 12.23 16.15 -25.33
N ASP A 217 12.53 17.04 -26.26
CA ASP A 217 13.66 17.97 -26.18
C ASP A 217 13.41 19.08 -25.14
N ASP A 218 12.14 19.36 -24.81
CA ASP A 218 11.74 20.39 -23.85
C ASP A 218 10.44 20.05 -23.08
N ALA A 219 10.18 20.81 -22.01
CA ALA A 219 9.05 20.60 -21.10
C ALA A 219 7.68 20.94 -21.72
N ASP A 220 7.61 21.96 -22.58
CA ASP A 220 6.36 22.41 -23.20
C ASP A 220 5.89 21.39 -24.25
N SER A 221 6.82 20.87 -25.05
CA SER A 221 6.58 19.78 -26.01
C SER A 221 6.15 18.50 -25.28
N ALA A 222 6.76 18.18 -24.14
CA ALA A 222 6.37 17.04 -23.30
C ALA A 222 4.94 17.19 -22.77
N GLN A 223 4.61 18.38 -22.24
CA GLN A 223 3.26 18.67 -21.73
C GLN A 223 2.20 18.48 -22.83
N LEU A 224 2.42 19.04 -24.02
CA LEU A 224 1.48 18.93 -25.15
C LEU A 224 1.30 17.48 -25.63
N LEU A 225 2.38 16.68 -25.63
CA LEU A 225 2.30 15.25 -25.91
C LEU A 225 1.43 14.52 -24.90
N ILE A 226 1.64 14.77 -23.61
CA ILE A 226 0.88 14.12 -22.52
C ILE A 226 -0.60 14.51 -22.58
N GLU A 227 -0.91 15.81 -22.75
CA GLU A 227 -2.28 16.31 -22.90
C GLU A 227 -2.99 15.61 -24.07
N SER A 228 -2.32 15.52 -25.22
CA SER A 228 -2.87 14.87 -26.41
C SER A 228 -3.13 13.38 -26.20
N LEU A 229 -2.19 12.67 -25.55
CA LEU A 229 -2.35 11.25 -25.22
C LEU A 229 -3.49 11.01 -24.22
N ILE A 230 -3.65 11.89 -23.23
CA ILE A 230 -4.75 11.80 -22.27
C ILE A 230 -6.09 12.02 -22.99
N GLU A 231 -6.16 12.99 -23.89
CA GLU A 231 -7.39 13.35 -24.58
C GLU A 231 -7.93 12.19 -25.45
N THR A 232 -7.05 11.38 -26.05
CA THR A 232 -7.47 10.20 -26.83
C THR A 232 -8.18 9.12 -26.03
N ASN A 233 -8.03 9.12 -24.70
CA ASN A 233 -8.61 8.12 -23.80
C ASN A 233 -9.25 8.74 -22.54
N PHE A 234 -9.67 10.01 -22.62
CA PHE A 234 -10.03 10.82 -21.46
C PHE A 234 -11.00 10.10 -20.51
N SER A 235 -12.16 9.64 -21.00
CA SER A 235 -13.17 8.97 -20.16
C SER A 235 -12.64 7.71 -19.47
N SER A 236 -11.82 6.91 -20.15
CA SER A 236 -11.24 5.70 -19.58
C SER A 236 -10.14 6.01 -18.56
N ILE A 237 -9.36 7.05 -18.78
CA ILE A 237 -8.34 7.53 -17.83
C ILE A 237 -9.01 8.12 -16.59
N GLN A 238 -10.10 8.87 -16.73
CA GLN A 238 -10.87 9.38 -15.60
C GLN A 238 -11.42 8.23 -14.72
N ALA A 239 -11.80 7.11 -15.34
CA ALA A 239 -12.31 5.95 -14.62
C ALA A 239 -11.23 5.08 -13.96
N ASN A 240 -10.04 4.97 -14.56
CA ASN A 240 -9.04 3.98 -14.16
C ASN A 240 -7.71 4.57 -13.65
N GLY A 241 -7.44 5.85 -13.91
CA GLY A 241 -6.18 6.51 -13.60
C GLY A 241 -5.02 6.10 -14.51
N MET A 242 -3.87 6.72 -14.27
CA MET A 242 -2.63 6.53 -15.00
C MET A 242 -1.46 6.27 -14.03
N ILE A 243 -0.42 5.61 -14.55
CA ILE A 243 0.90 5.43 -13.94
C ILE A 243 1.93 6.17 -14.79
N TRP A 244 2.83 6.89 -14.12
CA TRP A 244 3.94 7.59 -14.73
C TRP A 244 5.22 7.25 -13.98
N ASN A 245 6.17 6.63 -14.66
CA ASN A 245 7.50 6.34 -14.14
C ASN A 245 8.46 7.47 -14.55
N ALA A 246 8.98 8.23 -13.58
CA ALA A 246 9.95 9.29 -13.79
C ALA A 246 11.28 8.90 -13.16
N ILE A 247 12.39 9.45 -13.65
CA ILE A 247 13.70 9.31 -13.00
C ILE A 247 13.90 10.51 -12.08
N ASP A 248 14.35 10.27 -10.84
CA ASP A 248 14.59 11.31 -9.82
C ASP A 248 15.54 12.41 -10.29
N ALA A 249 16.52 12.08 -11.13
CA ALA A 249 17.43 13.06 -11.75
C ALA A 249 16.76 13.97 -12.80
N ASN A 250 15.54 13.66 -13.26
CA ASN A 250 14.80 14.46 -14.24
C ASN A 250 13.72 15.30 -13.56
N GLN A 251 14.12 16.45 -13.00
CA GLN A 251 13.23 17.36 -12.29
C GLN A 251 12.04 17.83 -13.14
N ILE A 252 12.23 18.04 -14.45
CA ILE A 252 11.16 18.43 -15.37
C ILE A 252 10.05 17.37 -15.40
N SER A 253 10.41 16.08 -15.45
CA SER A 253 9.44 14.98 -15.43
C SER A 253 8.68 14.91 -14.11
N LEU A 254 9.38 15.09 -12.97
CA LEU A 254 8.77 15.12 -11.64
C LEU A 254 7.77 16.29 -11.50
N ASP A 255 8.16 17.48 -11.95
CA ASP A 255 7.33 18.68 -11.88
C ASP A 255 6.11 18.56 -12.78
N LEU A 256 6.26 18.00 -13.99
CA LEU A 256 5.11 17.74 -14.87
C LEU A 256 4.16 16.71 -14.24
N ALA A 257 4.65 15.59 -13.70
CA ALA A 257 3.79 14.59 -13.05
C ALA A 257 2.92 15.22 -11.94
N LYS A 258 3.53 16.08 -11.11
CA LYS A 258 2.81 16.86 -10.07
C LYS A 258 1.85 17.89 -10.67
N LYS A 259 2.23 18.56 -11.77
CA LYS A 259 1.39 19.54 -12.48
C LYS A 259 0.12 18.89 -13.03
N PHE A 260 0.18 17.63 -13.44
CA PHE A 260 -0.98 16.82 -13.82
C PHE A 260 -1.76 16.26 -12.63
N ASP A 261 -1.42 16.61 -11.38
CA ASP A 261 -2.07 16.14 -10.15
C ASP A 261 -1.85 14.63 -9.86
N LEU A 262 -0.76 14.06 -10.37
CA LEU A 262 -0.37 12.69 -10.02
C LEU A 262 0.40 12.68 -8.70
N GLN A 263 0.14 11.68 -7.88
CA GLN A 263 0.77 11.50 -6.57
C GLN A 263 1.90 10.49 -6.65
N GLU A 264 3.01 10.76 -5.95
CA GLU A 264 4.09 9.80 -5.82
C GLU A 264 3.60 8.56 -5.05
N ILE A 265 3.88 7.38 -5.58
CA ILE A 265 3.67 6.12 -4.90
C ILE A 265 4.82 5.96 -3.91
N GLU A 266 4.67 6.56 -2.72
CA GLU A 266 5.66 6.44 -1.65
C GLU A 266 5.86 4.97 -1.26
N ARG A 267 7.12 4.51 -1.36
CA ARG A 267 7.62 3.29 -0.70
C ARG A 267 8.48 3.65 0.50
N SER A 268 8.13 4.73 1.20
CA SER A 268 8.83 5.24 2.37
C SER A 268 8.05 4.92 3.65
N PRO A 269 8.73 4.72 4.79
CA PRO A 269 8.06 4.55 6.07
C PRO A 269 7.18 5.77 6.37
N PRO A 270 6.07 5.57 7.10
CA PRO A 270 5.06 6.60 7.26
C PRO A 270 5.61 7.85 7.94
N VAL A 271 5.08 9.01 7.53
CA VAL A 271 5.39 10.30 8.14
C VAL A 271 4.51 10.46 9.39
N SER A 272 5.13 10.43 10.57
CA SER A 272 4.42 10.52 11.85
C SER A 272 3.52 11.76 11.94
N ALA A 273 2.32 11.61 12.53
CA ALA A 273 1.43 12.75 12.80
C ALA A 273 2.12 13.88 13.60
N LEU A 274 3.11 13.56 14.43
CA LEU A 274 3.92 14.53 15.18
C LEU A 274 4.70 15.50 14.28
N SER A 275 5.09 15.07 13.08
CA SER A 275 5.79 15.95 12.14
C SER A 275 4.90 17.11 11.67
N GLN A 276 3.58 16.91 11.64
CA GLN A 276 2.58 17.89 11.23
C GLN A 276 2.28 18.89 12.36
N LEU A 277 2.60 18.55 13.60
CA LEU A 277 2.39 19.42 14.76
C LEU A 277 3.37 20.59 14.84
N LYS A 278 4.53 20.50 14.18
CA LYS A 278 5.57 21.55 14.24
C LYS A 278 5.08 22.93 13.79
N THR A 279 4.04 22.97 12.97
CA THR A 279 3.46 24.19 12.41
C THR A 279 2.08 24.53 12.99
N LEU A 280 1.60 23.77 13.98
CA LEU A 280 0.27 23.97 14.54
C LEU A 280 0.25 25.15 15.53
N ASP A 281 -0.67 26.10 15.31
CA ASP A 281 -0.87 27.23 16.24
C ASP A 281 -1.48 26.75 17.57
N SER A 282 -0.73 26.93 18.66
CA SER A 282 -1.16 26.60 20.02
C SER A 282 -2.44 27.32 20.47
N ASN A 283 -2.77 28.47 19.87
CA ASN A 283 -4.00 29.19 20.20
C ASN A 283 -5.25 28.41 19.80
N LEU A 284 -5.19 27.60 18.74
CA LEU A 284 -6.32 26.75 18.32
C LEU A 284 -6.63 25.67 19.35
N VAL A 285 -5.59 25.11 19.98
CA VAL A 285 -5.72 24.13 21.05
C VAL A 285 -6.40 24.77 22.27
N ILE A 286 -5.97 25.96 22.67
CA ILE A 286 -6.55 26.72 23.78
C ILE A 286 -8.03 27.04 23.51
N LEU A 287 -8.34 27.48 22.28
CA LEU A 287 -9.71 27.80 21.88
C LEU A 287 -10.65 26.59 22.02
N ILE A 288 -10.28 25.45 21.45
CA ILE A 288 -11.09 24.23 21.53
C ILE A 288 -11.19 23.73 22.97
N ARG A 289 -10.08 23.73 23.71
CA ARG A 289 -10.06 23.34 25.13
C ARG A 289 -11.07 24.14 25.94
N ASN A 290 -11.03 25.47 25.83
CA ASN A 290 -11.93 26.34 26.58
C ASN A 290 -13.40 26.10 26.20
N ARG A 291 -13.68 25.87 24.91
CA ARG A 291 -15.03 25.56 24.43
C ARG A 291 -15.56 24.24 24.99
N ILE A 292 -14.76 23.18 24.99
CA ILE A 292 -15.13 21.88 25.58
C ILE A 292 -15.36 22.03 27.08
N LEU A 293 -14.46 22.69 27.81
CA LEU A 293 -14.61 22.89 29.26
C LEU A 293 -15.88 23.68 29.61
N ALA A 294 -16.23 24.70 28.80
CA ALA A 294 -17.48 25.44 28.97
C ALA A 294 -18.72 24.56 28.75
N GLU A 295 -18.71 23.70 27.73
CA GLU A 295 -19.81 22.76 27.49
C GLU A 295 -19.96 21.74 28.63
N VAL A 296 -18.85 21.17 29.09
CA VAL A 296 -18.83 20.18 30.17
C VAL A 296 -19.39 20.79 31.45
N ASN A 297 -19.05 22.05 31.77
CA ASN A 297 -19.61 22.75 32.92
C ASN A 297 -21.14 22.90 32.84
N GLN A 298 -21.69 23.05 31.64
CA GLN A 298 -23.14 23.12 31.42
C GLN A 298 -23.79 21.72 31.41
N ASN A 299 -23.07 20.69 31.00
CA ASN A 299 -23.58 19.33 30.80
C ASN A 299 -22.66 18.26 31.42
N PRO A 300 -22.41 18.29 32.74
CA PRO A 300 -21.40 17.42 33.38
C PRO A 300 -21.74 15.92 33.27
N ASN A 301 -23.02 15.59 33.15
CA ASN A 301 -23.52 14.22 33.03
C ASN A 301 -23.39 13.62 31.61
N LEU A 302 -22.72 14.29 30.67
CA LEU A 302 -22.49 13.73 29.32
C LEU A 302 -21.05 13.24 29.10
N TYR A 303 -20.15 13.48 30.06
CA TYR A 303 -18.72 13.25 29.90
C TYR A 303 -18.14 12.46 31.07
N GLU A 304 -17.00 11.82 30.88
CA GLU A 304 -16.29 11.08 31.93
C GLU A 304 -15.19 11.95 32.56
N PRO A 305 -14.96 11.87 33.88
CA PRO A 305 -13.92 12.65 34.56
C PRO A 305 -12.51 12.45 33.98
N GLU A 306 -12.18 11.22 33.58
CA GLU A 306 -10.90 10.84 33.02
C GLU A 306 -10.63 11.54 31.68
N ASP A 307 -11.63 11.61 30.79
CA ASP A 307 -11.56 12.36 29.54
C ASP A 307 -11.29 13.85 29.81
N LEU A 308 -11.92 14.43 30.83
CA LEU A 308 -11.71 15.84 31.19
C LEU A 308 -10.29 16.11 31.67
N GLU A 309 -9.73 15.21 32.47
CA GLU A 309 -8.34 15.33 32.91
C GLU A 309 -7.36 15.23 31.74
N GLN A 310 -7.64 14.35 30.76
CA GLN A 310 -6.85 14.27 29.54
C GLN A 310 -6.94 15.56 28.72
N ILE A 311 -8.14 16.11 28.48
CA ILE A 311 -8.31 17.36 27.72
C ILE A 311 -7.61 18.55 28.38
N LYS A 312 -7.57 18.60 29.71
CA LYS A 312 -6.86 19.67 30.45
C LYS A 312 -5.34 19.56 30.36
N LYS A 313 -4.79 18.34 30.38
CA LYS A 313 -3.36 18.10 30.57
C LYS A 313 -2.61 17.70 29.29
N ASN A 314 -3.31 17.14 28.31
CA ASN A 314 -2.70 16.60 27.10
C ASN A 314 -3.22 17.36 25.86
N ASP A 315 -2.34 18.18 25.27
CA ASP A 315 -2.65 18.89 24.02
C ASP A 315 -2.94 17.92 22.87
N TRP A 316 -2.28 16.76 22.83
CA TRP A 316 -2.45 15.77 21.75
C TRP A 316 -3.92 15.36 21.57
N GLN A 317 -4.65 15.23 22.68
CA GLN A 317 -6.06 14.84 22.69
C GLN A 317 -6.98 15.85 21.99
N ILE A 318 -6.49 17.07 21.72
CA ILE A 318 -7.16 18.10 20.92
C ILE A 318 -6.50 18.23 19.55
N GLN A 319 -5.16 18.24 19.50
CA GLN A 319 -4.38 18.44 18.27
C GLN A 319 -4.72 17.40 17.19
N ARG A 320 -4.94 16.14 17.56
CA ARG A 320 -5.32 15.09 16.61
C ARG A 320 -6.61 15.38 15.84
N PHE A 321 -7.58 16.03 16.50
CA PHE A 321 -8.85 16.42 15.89
C PHE A 321 -8.68 17.67 15.01
N LEU A 322 -7.82 18.61 15.44
CA LEU A 322 -7.41 19.74 14.60
C LEU A 322 -6.76 19.28 13.29
N LEU A 323 -5.81 18.33 13.37
CA LEU A 323 -5.16 17.76 12.20
C LEU A 323 -6.15 17.03 11.29
N GLU A 324 -7.06 16.25 11.87
CA GLU A 324 -8.12 15.55 11.12
C GLU A 324 -9.03 16.51 10.36
N CYS A 325 -9.50 17.56 11.04
CA CYS A 325 -10.43 18.53 10.47
C CYS A 325 -9.73 19.68 9.73
N LYS A 326 -8.46 19.51 9.31
CA LYS A 326 -7.71 20.51 8.52
C LYS A 326 -7.72 21.90 9.17
N LEU A 327 -7.59 21.93 10.49
CA LEU A 327 -7.58 23.12 11.36
C LEU A 327 -8.92 23.88 11.45
N ASP A 328 -10.02 23.32 10.94
CA ASP A 328 -11.37 23.85 11.15
C ASP A 328 -11.78 23.66 12.62
N THR A 329 -11.91 24.76 13.36
CA THR A 329 -12.15 24.72 14.81
C THR A 329 -13.55 24.24 15.19
N ASP A 330 -14.55 24.47 14.34
CA ASP A 330 -15.93 24.06 14.61
C ASP A 330 -16.10 22.55 14.41
N GLN A 331 -15.57 22.04 13.29
CA GLN A 331 -15.57 20.61 13.00
C GLN A 331 -14.72 19.84 14.01
N SER A 332 -13.54 20.35 14.36
CA SER A 332 -12.66 19.74 15.37
C SER A 332 -13.35 19.63 16.72
N TYR A 333 -14.04 20.70 17.14
CA TYR A 333 -14.79 20.72 18.40
C TYR A 333 -15.92 19.68 18.40
N GLU A 334 -16.77 19.65 17.36
CA GLU A 334 -17.88 18.69 17.29
C GLU A 334 -17.39 17.24 17.23
N LEU A 335 -16.32 16.96 16.48
CA LEU A 335 -15.77 15.61 16.37
C LEU A 335 -15.18 15.13 17.71
N LEU A 336 -14.39 15.98 18.38
CA LEU A 336 -13.84 15.71 19.71
C LEU A 336 -14.96 15.45 20.73
N ARG A 337 -15.95 16.34 20.76
CA ARG A 337 -17.11 16.26 21.64
C ARG A 337 -17.89 14.96 21.45
N ASN A 338 -18.17 14.58 20.20
CA ASN A 338 -18.85 13.33 19.88
C ASN A 338 -18.01 12.11 20.27
N SER A 339 -16.69 12.18 20.13
CA SER A 339 -15.77 11.14 20.59
C SER A 339 -15.83 10.94 22.10
N MET A 340 -15.84 12.02 22.90
CA MET A 340 -15.96 11.92 24.37
C MET A 340 -17.31 11.32 24.81
N LYS A 341 -18.42 11.70 24.15
CA LYS A 341 -19.74 11.10 24.43
C LYS A 341 -19.77 9.63 24.10
N TRP A 342 -19.21 9.24 22.95
CA TRP A 342 -19.12 7.85 22.56
C TRP A 342 -18.28 7.03 23.55
N ARG A 343 -17.16 7.56 24.06
CA ARG A 343 -16.37 6.87 25.11
C ARG A 343 -17.19 6.58 26.36
N ARG A 344 -18.03 7.52 26.78
CA ARG A 344 -18.97 7.34 27.88
C ARG A 344 -20.04 6.29 27.57
N GLU A 345 -20.70 6.40 26.42
CA GLU A 345 -21.77 5.48 25.98
C GLU A 345 -21.27 4.03 25.90
N GLU A 346 -20.07 3.83 25.38
CA GLU A 346 -19.46 2.50 25.36
C GLU A 346 -19.05 2.04 26.75
N GLY A 347 -18.74 2.95 27.67
CA GLY A 347 -18.18 2.65 28.98
C GLY A 347 -16.72 2.23 28.89
N ILE A 348 -15.89 3.01 28.18
CA ILE A 348 -14.46 2.70 27.96
C ILE A 348 -13.70 2.68 29.29
N TYR A 349 -13.92 3.68 30.15
CA TYR A 349 -13.21 3.84 31.42
C TYR A 349 -13.61 2.83 32.49
N GLN A 350 -14.79 2.23 32.38
CA GLN A 350 -15.30 1.19 33.28
C GLN A 350 -14.79 -0.21 32.94
N SER A 351 -14.08 -0.37 31.83
CA SER A 351 -13.55 -1.66 31.39
C SER A 351 -12.19 -1.93 32.04
N SER A 352 -12.00 -3.14 32.54
CA SER A 352 -10.79 -3.59 33.22
C SER A 352 -10.23 -4.88 32.60
N LEU A 353 -9.02 -5.27 33.00
CA LEU A 353 -8.36 -6.49 32.51
C LEU A 353 -9.18 -7.77 32.74
N VAL A 354 -9.95 -7.82 33.84
CA VAL A 354 -10.73 -9.00 34.21
C VAL A 354 -12.06 -9.11 33.46
N ASP A 355 -12.44 -8.07 32.70
CA ASP A 355 -13.64 -8.06 31.88
C ASP A 355 -13.48 -8.85 30.57
N PHE A 356 -12.32 -9.45 30.31
CA PHE A 356 -12.05 -10.24 29.11
C PHE A 356 -11.53 -11.64 29.47
N PRO A 357 -11.91 -12.68 28.71
CA PRO A 357 -11.46 -14.05 28.98
C PRO A 357 -9.96 -14.20 28.71
N ALA A 358 -9.30 -15.09 29.47
CA ALA A 358 -7.87 -15.37 29.37
C ALA A 358 -7.42 -15.68 27.92
N GLU A 359 -8.28 -16.38 27.17
CA GLU A 359 -8.03 -16.78 25.78
C GLU A 359 -7.81 -15.60 24.83
N TYR A 360 -8.39 -14.43 25.09
CA TYR A 360 -8.16 -13.22 24.27
C TYR A 360 -6.72 -12.72 24.39
N TYR A 361 -6.13 -12.82 25.58
CA TYR A 361 -4.75 -12.42 25.85
C TYR A 361 -3.76 -13.48 25.35
N GLN A 362 -3.99 -14.75 25.71
CA GLN A 362 -3.00 -15.82 25.53
C GLN A 362 -2.88 -16.32 24.08
N SER A 363 -3.96 -16.25 23.30
CA SER A 363 -3.98 -16.70 21.89
C SER A 363 -3.13 -15.84 20.96
N GLY A 364 -2.73 -14.64 21.38
CA GLY A 364 -2.10 -13.67 20.51
C GLY A 364 -3.04 -13.05 19.49
N TYR A 365 -4.35 -13.04 19.78
CA TYR A 365 -5.33 -12.55 18.81
C TYR A 365 -5.18 -11.05 18.54
N ILE A 366 -5.10 -10.24 19.61
CA ILE A 366 -4.89 -8.79 19.54
C ILE A 366 -3.92 -8.39 20.65
N PHE A 367 -2.70 -7.98 20.30
CA PHE A 367 -1.62 -7.76 21.27
C PHE A 367 -0.62 -6.71 20.80
N ARG A 368 0.16 -6.17 21.72
CA ARG A 368 1.22 -5.18 21.43
C ARG A 368 2.57 -5.86 21.51
N HIS A 369 3.47 -5.57 20.58
CA HIS A 369 4.83 -6.12 20.61
C HIS A 369 5.78 -5.29 19.75
N GLY A 370 6.94 -4.96 20.29
CA GLY A 370 7.99 -4.27 19.54
C GLY A 370 7.62 -2.85 19.08
N ARG A 371 8.52 -2.27 18.30
CA ARG A 371 8.38 -0.95 17.69
C ARG A 371 8.73 -0.99 16.21
N ASP A 372 8.10 -0.13 15.43
CA ASP A 372 8.48 0.07 14.04
C ASP A 372 9.74 0.94 13.92
N LYS A 373 10.20 1.18 12.68
CA LYS A 373 11.41 1.98 12.42
C LYS A 373 11.27 3.47 12.75
N ASN A 374 10.05 3.95 12.98
CA ASN A 374 9.77 5.31 13.44
C ASN A 374 9.58 5.38 14.96
N ASP A 375 9.92 4.29 15.67
CA ASP A 375 9.73 4.15 17.12
C ASP A 375 8.26 4.10 17.56
N ALA A 376 7.31 3.92 16.62
CA ALA A 376 5.89 3.76 16.96
C ALA A 376 5.62 2.37 17.54
N ILE A 377 4.74 2.30 18.54
CA ILE A 377 4.36 1.03 19.17
C ILE A 377 3.55 0.21 18.15
N VAL A 378 3.84 -1.09 18.02
CA VAL A 378 3.11 -1.95 17.08
C VAL A 378 1.98 -2.71 17.78
N LEU A 379 0.76 -2.54 17.26
CA LEU A 379 -0.43 -3.32 17.61
C LEU A 379 -0.65 -4.38 16.52
N TYR A 380 -0.73 -5.65 16.93
CA TYR A 380 -1.02 -6.76 16.02
C TYR A 380 -2.48 -7.17 16.15
N PHE A 381 -3.13 -7.39 15.01
CA PHE A 381 -4.42 -8.05 14.86
C PHE A 381 -4.24 -9.27 13.95
N ARG A 382 -4.40 -10.47 14.49
CA ARG A 382 -4.22 -11.72 13.74
C ARG A 382 -5.55 -12.15 13.11
N ALA A 383 -5.78 -11.73 11.87
CA ALA A 383 -7.04 -11.98 11.16
C ALA A 383 -7.28 -13.47 10.87
N ASN A 384 -6.23 -14.30 10.82
CA ASN A 384 -6.34 -15.76 10.68
C ASN A 384 -6.94 -16.45 11.90
N ILE A 385 -6.86 -15.84 13.07
CA ILE A 385 -7.54 -16.32 14.28
C ILE A 385 -9.02 -15.93 14.26
N HIS A 386 -9.39 -14.83 13.56
CA HIS A 386 -10.74 -14.29 13.62
C HIS A 386 -11.81 -15.29 13.18
N ARG A 387 -12.80 -15.51 14.05
CA ARG A 387 -14.05 -16.20 13.73
C ARG A 387 -15.22 -15.40 14.26
N LYS A 388 -16.16 -15.06 13.36
CA LYS A 388 -17.38 -14.37 13.73
C LYS A 388 -18.22 -15.24 14.68
N THR A 389 -18.46 -14.71 15.87
CA THR A 389 -19.25 -15.33 16.93
C THR A 389 -20.21 -14.26 17.44
N ASN A 390 -21.50 -14.37 17.13
CA ASN A 390 -22.45 -13.27 17.35
C ASN A 390 -22.55 -12.91 18.85
N GLU A 391 -22.49 -13.91 19.71
CA GLU A 391 -22.57 -13.80 21.17
C GLU A 391 -21.36 -13.07 21.75
N TRP A 392 -20.16 -13.31 21.19
CA TRP A 392 -18.91 -12.71 21.67
C TRP A 392 -18.47 -11.46 20.90
N ASN A 393 -19.13 -11.12 19.79
CA ASN A 393 -18.72 -10.03 18.90
C ASN A 393 -18.62 -8.68 19.64
N SER A 394 -19.64 -8.35 20.44
CA SER A 394 -19.61 -7.12 21.26
C SER A 394 -18.40 -7.10 22.20
N ARG A 395 -18.11 -8.22 22.86
CA ARG A 395 -16.98 -8.35 23.77
C ARG A 395 -15.63 -8.28 23.06
N LEU A 396 -15.51 -8.87 21.87
CA LEU A 396 -14.31 -8.78 21.04
C LEU A 396 -14.05 -7.34 20.56
N LYS A 397 -15.10 -6.65 20.08
CA LYS A 397 -15.01 -5.22 19.73
C LYS A 397 -14.57 -4.39 20.93
N LYS A 398 -15.13 -4.67 22.11
CA LYS A 398 -14.76 -4.02 23.36
C LYS A 398 -13.30 -4.30 23.75
N PHE A 399 -12.82 -5.53 23.55
CA PHE A 399 -11.44 -5.92 23.79
C PHE A 399 -10.48 -5.18 22.84
N PHE A 400 -10.84 -5.07 21.57
CA PHE A 400 -10.07 -4.29 20.60
C PHE A 400 -9.95 -2.83 21.01
N ILE A 401 -11.05 -2.18 21.39
CA ILE A 401 -10.99 -0.78 21.87
C ILE A 401 -10.22 -0.66 23.17
N TYR A 402 -10.34 -1.62 24.09
CA TYR A 402 -9.52 -1.65 25.28
C TYR A 402 -8.02 -1.66 24.92
N GLN A 403 -7.60 -2.47 23.95
CA GLN A 403 -6.21 -2.48 23.49
C GLN A 403 -5.78 -1.16 22.83
N VAL A 404 -6.68 -0.54 22.06
CA VAL A 404 -6.48 0.78 21.40
C VAL A 404 -6.36 1.92 22.41
N GLU A 405 -7.24 1.96 23.40
CA GLU A 405 -7.26 3.01 24.43
C GLU A 405 -5.98 3.00 25.27
N GLN A 406 -5.54 1.81 25.65
CA GLN A 406 -4.32 1.65 26.42
C GLN A 406 -3.07 2.06 25.60
N ILE A 407 -2.99 1.71 24.31
CA ILE A 407 -1.87 2.13 23.47
C ILE A 407 -1.89 3.64 23.17
N ASP A 408 -3.06 4.25 23.02
CA ASP A 408 -3.20 5.70 22.82
C ASP A 408 -2.68 6.50 24.03
N ARG A 409 -2.91 5.97 25.24
CA ARG A 409 -2.34 6.53 26.48
C ARG A 409 -0.83 6.34 26.57
N ASP A 410 -0.33 5.17 26.16
CA ASP A 410 1.09 4.81 26.26
C ASP A 410 1.95 5.53 25.20
N CYS A 411 1.38 5.84 24.03
CA CYS A 411 2.15 6.39 22.91
C CYS A 411 2.36 7.91 23.03
N ASP A 412 1.51 8.64 23.77
CA ASP A 412 1.58 10.09 23.98
C ASP A 412 1.85 10.86 22.67
N GLY A 413 1.07 10.54 21.64
CA GLY A 413 1.18 11.14 20.30
C GLY A 413 2.30 10.60 19.41
N LYS A 414 3.21 9.72 19.87
CA LYS A 414 4.31 9.12 19.07
C LYS A 414 3.86 8.11 18.00
N GLY A 415 2.56 8.06 17.71
CA GLY A 415 1.98 7.20 16.70
C GLY A 415 1.93 5.72 17.08
N VAL A 416 1.11 4.99 16.33
CA VAL A 416 0.93 3.55 16.43
C VAL A 416 1.02 2.93 15.04
N THR A 417 1.61 1.75 14.93
CA THR A 417 1.54 0.92 13.72
C THR A 417 0.61 -0.26 13.95
N LEU A 418 -0.47 -0.37 13.17
CA LEU A 418 -1.37 -1.53 13.19
C LEU A 418 -0.92 -2.54 12.15
N VAL A 419 -0.55 -3.75 12.57
CA VAL A 419 -0.30 -4.88 11.68
C VAL A 419 -1.51 -5.81 11.70
N ILE A 420 -2.20 -5.91 10.56
CA ILE A 420 -3.25 -6.90 10.32
C ILE A 420 -2.60 -8.10 9.63
N ASP A 421 -2.39 -9.19 10.37
CA ASP A 421 -1.83 -10.44 9.84
C ASP A 421 -2.91 -11.26 9.14
N CYS A 422 -2.88 -11.26 7.82
CA CYS A 422 -3.75 -12.04 6.94
C CYS A 422 -3.14 -13.38 6.51
N SER A 423 -2.03 -13.82 7.12
CA SER A 423 -1.40 -15.09 6.76
C SER A 423 -2.38 -16.26 6.96
N ASN A 424 -2.68 -16.99 5.89
CA ASN A 424 -3.60 -18.15 5.89
C ASN A 424 -5.07 -17.81 6.20
N ILE A 425 -5.53 -16.57 6.00
CA ILE A 425 -6.96 -16.27 6.09
C ILE A 425 -7.73 -16.86 4.90
N GLY A 426 -8.97 -17.28 5.14
CA GLY A 426 -9.97 -17.60 4.13
C GLY A 426 -11.18 -16.66 4.21
N VAL A 427 -12.17 -16.88 3.33
CA VAL A 427 -13.42 -16.09 3.31
C VAL A 427 -14.17 -16.19 4.64
N SER A 428 -14.09 -17.33 5.33
CA SER A 428 -14.73 -17.55 6.64
C SER A 428 -14.17 -16.67 7.76
N ASN A 429 -12.97 -16.10 7.60
CA ASN A 429 -12.39 -15.16 8.56
C ASN A 429 -12.85 -13.72 8.33
N VAL A 430 -13.54 -13.43 7.22
CA VAL A 430 -13.93 -12.06 6.89
C VAL A 430 -15.21 -11.69 7.62
N ASP A 431 -15.11 -10.72 8.53
CA ASP A 431 -16.26 -10.11 9.19
C ASP A 431 -16.38 -8.62 8.84
N MET A 432 -17.31 -8.32 7.94
CA MET A 432 -17.56 -6.95 7.49
C MET A 432 -18.03 -6.01 8.61
N ASP A 433 -18.65 -6.54 9.65
CA ASP A 433 -19.09 -5.75 10.81
C ASP A 433 -17.91 -5.34 11.69
N MET A 434 -16.97 -6.26 11.97
CA MET A 434 -15.72 -5.94 12.65
C MET A 434 -14.85 -4.97 11.84
N LEU A 435 -14.75 -5.15 10.52
CA LEU A 435 -13.98 -4.25 9.65
C LEU A 435 -14.54 -2.83 9.63
N LYS A 436 -15.87 -2.69 9.50
CA LYS A 436 -16.55 -1.37 9.60
C LYS A 436 -16.35 -0.74 10.96
N PHE A 437 -16.41 -1.54 12.02
CA PHE A 437 -16.16 -1.06 13.38
C PHE A 437 -14.74 -0.49 13.50
N ILE A 438 -13.71 -1.23 13.09
CA ILE A 438 -12.31 -0.77 13.11
C ILE A 438 -12.16 0.57 12.36
N VAL A 439 -12.66 0.65 11.11
CA VAL A 439 -12.57 1.88 10.30
C VAL A 439 -13.33 3.05 10.94
N THR A 440 -14.52 2.79 11.48
CA THR A 440 -15.33 3.83 12.15
C THR A 440 -14.64 4.34 13.41
N SER A 441 -14.07 3.43 14.21
CA SER A 441 -13.38 3.79 15.44
C SER A 441 -12.21 4.74 15.17
N PHE A 442 -11.45 4.48 14.12
CA PHE A 442 -10.28 5.29 13.79
C PHE A 442 -10.66 6.62 13.15
N SER A 443 -11.63 6.63 12.23
CA SER A 443 -12.05 7.87 11.57
C SER A 443 -12.82 8.82 12.49
N LYS A 444 -13.59 8.30 13.46
CA LYS A 444 -14.47 9.13 14.29
C LYS A 444 -13.98 9.37 15.71
N TYR A 445 -13.30 8.39 16.31
CA TYR A 445 -13.04 8.42 17.76
C TYR A 445 -11.56 8.53 18.09
N TYR A 446 -10.69 7.93 17.28
CA TYR A 446 -9.23 7.95 17.43
C TYR A 446 -8.51 8.46 16.15
N PRO A 447 -8.87 9.64 15.62
CA PRO A 447 -8.25 10.14 14.40
C PRO A 447 -6.75 10.38 14.61
N LYS A 448 -5.96 10.22 13.55
CA LYS A 448 -4.49 10.37 13.59
C LYS A 448 -3.77 9.51 14.65
N LEU A 449 -4.39 8.41 15.12
CA LEU A 449 -3.71 7.45 16.00
C LEU A 449 -2.60 6.69 15.27
N PHE A 450 -2.92 6.18 14.09
CA PHE A 450 -2.03 5.30 13.36
C PHE A 450 -1.15 6.10 12.40
N ASP A 451 0.16 5.89 12.52
CA ASP A 451 1.13 6.33 11.53
C ASP A 451 1.15 5.34 10.36
N ALA A 452 0.92 4.04 10.64
CA ALA A 452 0.84 3.00 9.62
C ALA A 452 -0.29 1.99 9.90
N ILE A 453 -0.93 1.50 8.84
CA ILE A 453 -1.78 0.32 8.85
C ILE A 453 -1.24 -0.68 7.84
N ILE A 454 -0.51 -1.67 8.33
CA ILE A 454 0.14 -2.71 7.53
C ILE A 454 -0.82 -3.90 7.37
N ILE A 455 -1.22 -4.19 6.14
CA ILE A 455 -1.94 -5.41 5.80
C ILE A 455 -0.92 -6.45 5.33
N HIS A 456 -0.63 -7.42 6.19
CA HIS A 456 0.41 -8.41 5.95
C HIS A 456 -0.17 -9.69 5.33
N GLN A 457 0.41 -10.16 4.22
CA GLN A 457 0.07 -11.44 3.58
C GLN A 457 -1.40 -11.57 3.14
N LEU A 458 -2.01 -10.47 2.66
CA LEU A 458 -3.38 -10.49 2.16
C LEU A 458 -3.51 -11.44 0.95
N PRO A 459 -4.35 -12.49 1.01
CA PRO A 459 -4.60 -13.36 -0.13
C PRO A 459 -5.23 -12.60 -1.29
N PHE A 460 -4.82 -12.94 -2.52
CA PHE A 460 -5.28 -12.26 -3.74
C PHE A 460 -6.81 -12.13 -3.84
N LEU A 461 -7.53 -13.22 -3.55
CA LEU A 461 -9.00 -13.24 -3.63
C LEU A 461 -9.67 -12.21 -2.70
N LEU A 462 -9.00 -11.83 -1.60
CA LEU A 462 -9.51 -10.91 -0.60
C LEU A 462 -9.08 -9.46 -0.84
N GLN A 463 -8.27 -9.18 -1.88
CA GLN A 463 -7.93 -7.82 -2.27
C GLN A 463 -9.15 -6.99 -2.70
N TYR A 464 -10.18 -7.63 -3.28
CA TYR A 464 -11.44 -6.95 -3.61
C TYR A 464 -12.18 -6.45 -2.37
N ILE A 465 -12.11 -7.21 -1.27
CA ILE A 465 -12.67 -6.81 0.01
C ILE A 465 -11.89 -5.62 0.55
N PHE A 466 -10.56 -5.66 0.46
CA PHE A 466 -9.73 -4.52 0.84
C PHE A 466 -10.04 -3.25 0.02
N LYS A 467 -10.19 -3.36 -1.30
CA LYS A 467 -10.62 -2.24 -2.15
C LYS A 467 -11.96 -1.67 -1.71
N LEU A 468 -12.91 -2.51 -1.31
CA LEU A 468 -14.19 -2.07 -0.75
C LEU A 468 -13.99 -1.31 0.56
N ILE A 469 -13.15 -1.80 1.47
CA ILE A 469 -12.83 -1.11 2.74
C ILE A 469 -12.23 0.28 2.47
N GLN A 470 -11.36 0.41 1.46
CA GLN A 470 -10.76 1.71 1.09
C GLN A 470 -11.80 2.77 0.69
N THR A 471 -12.98 2.37 0.22
CA THR A 471 -14.07 3.30 -0.11
C THR A 471 -14.75 3.92 1.11
N TRP A 472 -14.56 3.34 2.30
CA TRP A 472 -15.12 3.86 3.56
C TRP A 472 -14.22 4.93 4.19
N LEU A 473 -13.00 5.09 3.67
CA LEU A 473 -11.99 6.00 4.17
C LEU A 473 -11.92 7.26 3.30
N PRO A 474 -11.68 8.45 3.92
CA PRO A 474 -11.25 9.63 3.21
C PRO A 474 -9.99 9.34 2.36
N GLU A 475 -9.86 10.04 1.23
CA GLU A 475 -8.75 9.81 0.30
C GLU A 475 -7.38 10.06 0.95
N ASP A 476 -7.29 11.11 1.78
CA ASP A 476 -6.10 11.50 2.53
C ASP A 476 -5.61 10.40 3.51
N ASP A 477 -6.50 9.51 3.97
CA ASP A 477 -6.18 8.46 4.94
C ASP A 477 -5.79 7.13 4.27
N ARG A 478 -6.04 6.97 2.97
CA ARG A 478 -5.70 5.73 2.25
C ARG A 478 -4.18 5.49 2.17
N LYS A 479 -3.38 6.57 2.22
CA LYS A 479 -1.92 6.52 2.16
C LYS A 479 -1.27 5.81 3.35
N PHE A 480 -1.97 5.73 4.50
CA PHE A 480 -1.46 5.03 5.68
C PHE A 480 -1.53 3.50 5.53
N PHE A 481 -2.22 2.99 4.51
CA PHE A 481 -2.34 1.55 4.29
C PHE A 481 -1.17 1.02 3.46
N HIS A 482 -0.47 0.03 4.01
CA HIS A 482 0.67 -0.60 3.37
C HIS A 482 0.45 -2.10 3.21
N MET A 483 0.54 -2.60 1.98
CA MET A 483 0.52 -4.04 1.71
C MET A 483 1.91 -4.62 1.90
N THR A 484 2.05 -5.66 2.74
CA THR A 484 3.34 -6.32 2.93
C THR A 484 3.25 -7.83 2.75
N ASN A 485 4.40 -8.44 2.51
CA ASN A 485 4.60 -9.89 2.55
C ASN A 485 5.81 -10.20 3.44
N LYS A 486 6.17 -11.49 3.58
CA LYS A 486 7.30 -11.97 4.39
C LYS A 486 8.62 -11.23 4.13
N LYS A 487 8.83 -10.68 2.93
CA LYS A 487 10.07 -9.98 2.56
C LYS A 487 10.03 -8.48 2.81
N THR A 488 8.84 -7.88 2.79
CA THR A 488 8.67 -6.41 2.83
C THR A 488 8.18 -5.91 4.18
N LEU A 489 7.74 -6.79 5.09
CA LEU A 489 7.38 -6.37 6.45
C LEU A 489 8.58 -5.72 7.17
N THR A 490 9.79 -6.22 6.91
CA THR A 490 11.04 -5.67 7.46
C THR A 490 11.42 -4.31 6.90
N ASP A 491 10.71 -3.82 5.89
CA ASP A 491 10.88 -2.45 5.42
C ASP A 491 10.31 -1.46 6.46
N PHE A 492 9.30 -1.89 7.23
CA PHE A 492 8.60 -1.08 8.24
C PHE A 492 9.03 -1.40 9.68
N ILE A 493 9.23 -2.68 10.02
CA ILE A 493 9.52 -3.12 11.39
C ILE A 493 10.80 -3.96 11.38
N ASP A 494 11.81 -3.59 12.17
CA ASP A 494 13.06 -4.35 12.23
C ASP A 494 12.83 -5.80 12.65
N GLN A 495 13.61 -6.72 12.10
CA GLN A 495 13.43 -8.16 12.33
C GLN A 495 13.49 -8.54 13.83
N SER A 496 14.30 -7.83 14.62
CA SER A 496 14.42 -8.03 16.08
C SER A 496 13.20 -7.54 16.87
N GLN A 497 12.36 -6.70 16.26
CA GLN A 497 11.13 -6.17 16.85
C GLN A 497 9.89 -6.98 16.45
N LEU A 498 10.02 -7.93 15.53
CA LEU A 498 8.90 -8.79 15.12
C LEU A 498 8.61 -9.89 16.15
N PRO A 499 7.34 -10.31 16.31
CA PRO A 499 6.98 -11.45 17.13
C PRO A 499 7.46 -12.76 16.49
N SER A 500 7.73 -13.77 17.31
CA SER A 500 8.36 -15.03 16.90
C SER A 500 7.64 -15.74 15.74
N PHE A 501 6.31 -15.73 15.74
CA PHE A 501 5.50 -16.43 14.73
C PHE A 501 5.66 -15.83 13.33
N LEU A 502 6.00 -14.55 13.19
CA LEU A 502 6.31 -13.94 11.88
C LEU A 502 7.71 -14.29 11.39
N LEU A 503 8.60 -14.69 12.31
CA LEU A 503 9.94 -15.18 12.02
C LEU A 503 9.97 -16.70 11.74
N ASN A 504 8.87 -17.41 11.98
CA ASN A 504 8.78 -18.87 11.99
C ASN A 504 9.76 -19.50 12.99
N ILE A 505 9.94 -18.83 14.14
CA ILE A 505 10.72 -19.33 15.28
C ILE A 505 9.72 -19.57 16.40
N ASP A 506 9.91 -20.66 17.15
CA ASP A 506 9.11 -20.94 18.35
C ASP A 506 9.88 -20.45 19.57
N VAL A 507 9.27 -19.54 20.33
CA VAL A 507 9.85 -18.98 21.55
C VAL A 507 8.89 -19.30 22.69
N PRO A 508 9.26 -20.22 23.61
CA PRO A 508 8.43 -20.51 24.76
C PRO A 508 8.25 -19.26 25.64
N ASN A 509 7.05 -19.07 26.20
CA ASN A 509 6.74 -18.01 27.16
C ASN A 509 6.99 -16.58 26.65
N GLU A 510 6.63 -16.30 25.40
CA GLU A 510 6.66 -14.92 24.90
C GLU A 510 5.85 -13.99 25.81
N GLN A 511 6.48 -12.87 26.21
CA GLN A 511 5.91 -11.95 27.19
C GLN A 511 4.53 -11.42 26.78
N TRP A 512 4.31 -11.19 25.48
CA TRP A 512 3.03 -10.71 24.97
C TRP A 512 1.89 -11.74 25.03
N ARG A 513 2.18 -13.01 25.33
CA ARG A 513 1.18 -14.07 25.58
C ARG A 513 0.82 -14.23 27.06
N LEU A 514 1.62 -13.65 27.96
CA LEU A 514 1.39 -13.76 29.39
C LEU A 514 0.13 -12.99 29.78
N LEU A 515 -0.58 -13.51 30.78
CA LEU A 515 -1.70 -12.79 31.35
C LEU A 515 -1.19 -11.48 31.99
N PRO A 516 -1.86 -10.35 31.73
CA PRO A 516 -1.55 -9.10 32.41
C PRO A 516 -1.61 -9.27 33.93
N ALA A 517 -0.72 -8.59 34.64
CA ALA A 517 -0.72 -8.59 36.10
C ALA A 517 -2.01 -7.93 36.63
N THR A 518 -2.68 -8.61 37.56
CA THR A 518 -3.88 -8.09 38.25
C THR A 518 -3.59 -7.80 39.71
N THR A 519 -4.39 -6.92 40.31
CA THR A 519 -4.35 -6.62 41.74
C THR A 519 -5.34 -7.50 42.50
N ASN A 520 -5.08 -7.76 43.78
CA ASN A 520 -5.98 -8.54 44.64
C ASN A 520 -7.44 -8.05 44.63
N SER A 521 -7.67 -6.74 44.49
CA SER A 521 -9.02 -6.15 44.43
C SER A 521 -9.75 -6.35 43.09
N MET A 522 -9.03 -6.60 41.98
CA MET A 522 -9.64 -6.85 40.67
C MET A 522 -10.04 -8.32 40.50
N GLY A 523 -9.33 -9.23 41.18
CA GLY A 523 -9.46 -10.67 40.96
C GLY A 523 -8.62 -11.19 39.79
N PRO A 524 -8.64 -12.51 39.53
CA PRO A 524 -7.90 -13.12 38.44
C PRO A 524 -8.59 -12.93 37.09
N ILE A 525 -7.81 -12.95 36.01
CA ILE A 525 -8.35 -13.11 34.64
C ILE A 525 -8.79 -14.57 34.49
N LEU A 526 -10.06 -14.78 34.15
CA LEU A 526 -10.68 -16.10 34.13
C LEU A 526 -10.64 -16.72 32.72
N PRO A 527 -10.44 -18.05 32.60
CA PRO A 527 -10.71 -18.78 31.35
C PRO A 527 -12.17 -18.64 30.93
N ALA A 528 -12.48 -18.79 29.64
CA ALA A 528 -13.79 -18.53 29.06
C ALA A 528 -14.96 -19.23 29.80
N GLU A 529 -14.77 -20.48 30.23
CA GLU A 529 -15.78 -21.23 30.99
C GLU A 529 -16.10 -20.56 32.34
N GLN A 530 -15.07 -20.26 33.13
CA GLN A 530 -15.23 -19.58 34.41
C GLN A 530 -15.68 -18.13 34.23
N PHE A 531 -15.24 -17.47 33.16
CA PHE A 531 -15.67 -16.13 32.79
C PHE A 531 -17.18 -16.07 32.54
N VAL A 532 -17.74 -17.01 31.76
CA VAL A 532 -19.19 -17.08 31.53
C VAL A 532 -19.94 -17.36 32.83
N GLN A 533 -19.41 -18.22 33.71
CA GLN A 533 -20.05 -18.50 35.01
C GLN A 533 -20.07 -17.27 35.93
N HIS A 534 -18.99 -16.48 35.97
CA HIS A 534 -18.86 -15.35 36.91
C HIS A 534 -19.39 -14.03 36.34
N TYR A 535 -19.21 -13.79 35.06
CA TYR A 535 -19.50 -12.52 34.39
C TYR A 535 -20.57 -12.64 33.30
N GLY A 536 -21.12 -13.83 33.05
CA GLY A 536 -22.07 -14.07 31.95
C GLY A 536 -23.26 -13.12 31.98
N SER A 537 -23.91 -12.97 33.14
CA SER A 537 -25.05 -12.06 33.30
C SER A 537 -24.70 -10.58 33.14
N LYS A 538 -23.44 -10.18 33.37
CA LYS A 538 -22.99 -8.79 33.17
C LYS A 538 -22.87 -8.45 31.68
N PHE A 539 -22.63 -9.45 30.84
CA PHE A 539 -22.29 -9.27 29.42
C PHE A 539 -23.22 -10.02 28.47
N ASP A 540 -24.41 -10.39 28.94
CA ASP A 540 -25.43 -11.13 28.18
C ASP A 540 -24.96 -12.47 27.60
N LEU A 541 -23.95 -13.09 28.22
CA LEU A 541 -23.45 -14.43 27.92
C LEU A 541 -24.10 -15.43 28.88
N ASN A 542 -25.41 -15.60 28.75
CA ASN A 542 -26.22 -16.33 29.73
C ASN A 542 -26.25 -17.85 29.51
N ASN A 543 -25.77 -18.35 28.36
CA ASN A 543 -25.70 -19.77 28.09
C ASN A 543 -24.31 -20.31 28.46
N PRO A 544 -24.19 -21.30 29.38
CA PRO A 544 -22.91 -21.91 29.72
C PRO A 544 -22.10 -22.40 28.50
N ASN A 545 -22.80 -22.84 27.44
CA ASN A 545 -22.19 -23.31 26.20
C ASN A 545 -21.59 -22.18 25.35
N ASP A 546 -21.84 -20.91 25.67
CA ASP A 546 -21.22 -19.78 24.98
C ASP A 546 -19.70 -19.79 25.14
N SER A 547 -19.19 -20.34 26.25
CA SER A 547 -17.75 -20.52 26.46
C SER A 547 -17.10 -21.45 25.41
N GLU A 548 -17.83 -22.46 24.92
CA GLU A 548 -17.36 -23.39 23.88
C GLU A 548 -17.12 -22.68 22.54
N LYS A 549 -17.82 -21.57 22.28
CA LYS A 549 -17.64 -20.76 21.06
C LYS A 549 -16.26 -20.13 20.96
N LEU A 550 -15.57 -19.94 22.09
CA LEU A 550 -14.17 -19.52 22.13
C LEU A 550 -13.17 -20.68 22.11
N GLY A 551 -13.63 -21.93 22.09
CA GLY A 551 -12.77 -23.11 22.12
C GLY A 551 -11.74 -23.16 20.99
N TYR A 552 -12.01 -22.53 19.85
CA TYR A 552 -11.04 -22.42 18.74
C TYR A 552 -9.77 -21.64 19.11
N LEU A 553 -9.84 -20.74 20.10
CA LEU A 553 -8.68 -19.96 20.56
C LEU A 553 -7.65 -20.85 21.28
N LYS A 554 -8.09 -21.96 21.88
CA LYS A 554 -7.20 -22.91 22.57
C LYS A 554 -6.12 -23.47 21.64
N ASN A 555 -6.39 -23.57 20.34
CA ASN A 555 -5.41 -24.00 19.32
C ASN A 555 -4.23 -23.02 19.15
N TYR A 556 -4.34 -21.81 19.71
CA TYR A 556 -3.33 -20.76 19.61
C TYR A 556 -2.65 -20.44 20.95
N ILE A 557 -3.06 -21.13 22.02
CA ILE A 557 -2.46 -21.06 23.35
C ILE A 557 -1.46 -22.22 23.41
N GLN A 558 -0.16 -21.89 23.40
CA GLN A 558 0.94 -22.86 23.46
C GLN A 558 1.61 -22.81 24.83
#